data_AF-A0A6M0H419-F1
#
_entry.id   AF-A0A6M0H419-F1
#
_cell.length_a   1.000
_cell.length_b   1.000
_cell.length_c   1.000
_cell.angle_alpha   90.00
_cell.angle_beta   90.00
_cell.angle_gamma   90.00
#
_symmetry.space_group_name_H-M   'P 1'
#
loop_
_entity.id
_entity.type
_entity.pdbx_description
1 polymer ?
#
loop_
_entity_poly.entity_id
_entity_poly.type
_entity_poly.pdbx_seq_one_letter_code
_entity_poly.pdbx_strand_id
1 'polypeptide(L)'
;MALEAINKVKLAEEEAIKVIDEATVKGKTLIMNAEKKAKNQYDEILSKATKEGEVIKAKFLEDSNEKCKPILEKGKKEVQEILNSENDNFPKAVKSVIERIVNFNGNS
;
A
#
# COMPACT_ATOMS: atom_id res chain seq x y z
N MET A 1 0.99 -54.54 57.91
CA MET A 1 1.39 -53.22 58.42
C MET A 1 2.58 -52.61 57.67
N ALA A 2 3.83 -53.03 57.90
CA ALA A 2 4.99 -52.38 57.23
C ALA A 2 5.01 -52.55 55.69
N LEU A 3 4.66 -53.73 55.19
CA LEU A 3 4.61 -54.01 53.75
C LEU A 3 3.53 -53.20 53.02
N GLU A 4 2.38 -52.99 53.68
CA GLU A 4 1.27 -52.17 53.13
C GLU A 4 1.63 -50.69 53.09
N ALA A 5 2.38 -50.21 54.08
CA ALA A 5 2.88 -48.84 54.08
C ALA A 5 3.86 -48.61 52.92
N ILE A 6 4.78 -49.55 52.69
CA ILE A 6 5.74 -49.50 51.57
C ILE A 6 5.00 -49.50 50.22
N ASN A 7 4.00 -50.37 50.05
CA ASN A 7 3.21 -50.42 48.82
C ASN A 7 2.41 -49.12 48.57
N LYS A 8 1.87 -48.49 49.63
CA LYS A 8 1.21 -47.19 49.52
C LYS A 8 2.16 -46.08 49.08
N VAL A 9 3.38 -46.07 49.61
CA VAL A 9 4.41 -45.10 49.20
C VAL A 9 4.76 -45.29 47.73
N LYS A 10 4.98 -46.53 47.28
CA LYS A 10 5.26 -46.82 45.87
C LYS A 10 4.15 -46.34 44.93
N LEU A 11 2.89 -46.57 45.29
CA LEU A 11 1.74 -46.09 44.49
C LEU A 11 1.68 -44.56 44.43
N ALA A 12 1.93 -43.88 45.56
CA ALA A 12 1.97 -42.42 45.62
C ALA A 12 3.12 -41.85 44.77
N GLU A 13 4.29 -42.51 44.74
CA GLU A 13 5.40 -42.13 43.87
C GLU A 13 5.05 -42.30 42.38
N GLU A 14 4.41 -43.41 42.00
CA GLU A 14 3.95 -43.63 40.62
C GLU A 14 2.91 -42.60 40.18
N GLU A 15 1.97 -42.22 41.06
CA GLU A 15 1.01 -41.15 40.80
C GLU A 15 1.69 -39.78 40.68
N ALA A 16 2.64 -39.46 41.55
CA ALA A 16 3.38 -38.21 41.49
C ALA A 16 4.18 -38.09 40.17
N ILE A 17 4.81 -39.16 39.72
CA ILE A 17 5.52 -39.20 38.43
C ILE A 17 4.56 -38.92 37.28
N LYS A 18 3.39 -39.57 37.25
CA LYS A 18 2.37 -39.33 36.21
C LYS A 18 1.91 -37.86 36.19
N VAL A 19 1.70 -37.26 37.36
CA VAL A 19 1.31 -35.85 37.46
C VAL A 19 2.40 -34.93 36.90
N ILE A 20 3.67 -35.22 37.19
CA ILE A 20 4.82 -34.44 36.67
C ILE A 20 4.92 -34.58 35.15
N ASP A 21 4.79 -35.79 34.62
CA ASP A 21 4.85 -36.04 33.18
C ASP A 21 3.70 -35.33 32.45
N GLU A 22 2.48 -35.43 32.95
CA GLU A 22 1.33 -34.72 32.40
C GLU A 22 1.52 -33.20 32.44
N ALA A 23 2.00 -32.65 33.56
CA ALA A 23 2.26 -31.22 33.68
C ALA A 23 3.32 -30.76 32.69
N THR A 24 4.36 -31.58 32.48
CA THR A 24 5.45 -31.31 31.52
C THR A 24 4.93 -31.30 30.09
N VAL A 25 4.10 -32.28 29.72
CA VAL A 25 3.48 -32.34 28.38
C VAL A 25 2.55 -31.14 28.18
N LYS A 26 1.67 -30.86 29.14
CA LYS A 26 0.74 -29.71 29.09
C LYS A 26 1.50 -28.39 28.96
N GLY A 27 2.60 -28.22 29.68
CA GLY A 27 3.46 -27.04 29.58
C GLY A 27 4.06 -26.86 28.18
N LYS A 28 4.62 -27.94 27.60
CA LYS A 28 5.15 -27.92 26.22
C LYS A 28 4.06 -27.59 25.20
N THR A 29 2.89 -28.22 25.30
CA THR A 29 1.76 -27.95 24.40
C THR A 29 1.26 -26.52 24.52
N LEU A 30 1.26 -25.95 25.73
CA LEU A 30 0.87 -24.56 25.96
C LEU A 30 1.82 -23.59 25.25
N ILE A 31 3.14 -23.81 25.36
CA ILE A 31 4.16 -22.99 24.69
C ILE A 31 3.98 -23.09 23.17
N MET A 32 3.89 -24.31 22.62
CA MET A 32 3.70 -24.51 21.18
C MET A 32 2.44 -23.81 20.65
N ASN A 33 1.33 -23.89 21.40
CA ASN A 33 0.09 -23.21 21.02
C ASN A 33 0.21 -21.69 21.11
N ALA A 34 0.93 -21.17 22.10
CA ALA A 34 1.20 -19.74 22.23
C ALA A 34 2.05 -19.22 21.06
N GLU A 35 3.11 -19.93 20.69
CA GLU A 35 3.96 -19.61 19.54
C GLU A 35 3.15 -19.64 18.23
N LYS A 36 2.32 -20.66 18.03
CA LYS A 36 1.45 -20.76 16.86
C LYS A 36 0.45 -19.60 16.79
N LYS A 37 -0.16 -19.23 17.91
CA LYS A 37 -1.08 -18.07 17.98
C LYS A 37 -0.35 -16.77 17.68
N ALA A 38 0.84 -16.57 18.24
CA ALA A 38 1.64 -15.38 18.00
C ALA A 38 2.01 -15.23 16.52
N LYS A 39 2.45 -16.33 15.88
CA LYS A 39 2.74 -16.34 14.44
C LYS A 39 1.51 -16.02 13.60
N ASN A 40 0.38 -16.66 13.88
CA ASN A 40 -0.86 -16.39 13.15
C ASN A 40 -1.31 -14.93 13.30
N GLN A 41 -1.23 -14.36 14.51
CA GLN A 41 -1.57 -12.96 14.74
C GLN A 41 -0.63 -12.01 13.99
N TYR A 42 0.66 -12.31 13.98
CA TYR A 42 1.65 -11.56 13.22
C TYR A 42 1.33 -11.57 11.72
N ASP A 43 1.08 -12.75 11.15
CA ASP A 43 0.74 -12.90 9.73
C ASP A 43 -0.59 -12.21 9.38
N GLU A 44 -1.59 -12.26 10.26
CA GLU A 44 -2.86 -11.54 10.10
C GLU A 44 -2.66 -10.02 10.12
N ILE A 45 -1.85 -9.50 11.05
CA ILE A 45 -1.55 -8.06 11.14
C ILE A 45 -0.85 -7.59 9.88
N LEU A 46 0.15 -8.34 9.40
CA LEU A 46 0.83 -8.03 8.15
C LEU A 46 -0.13 -8.03 6.97
N SER A 47 -0.98 -9.05 6.84
CA SER A 47 -1.94 -9.14 5.74
C SER A 47 -2.98 -8.01 5.77
N LYS A 48 -3.42 -7.58 6.95
CA LYS A 48 -4.32 -6.43 7.08
C LYS A 48 -3.61 -5.14 6.68
N ALA A 49 -2.40 -4.91 7.20
CA ALA A 49 -1.63 -3.72 6.88
C ALA A 49 -1.32 -3.59 5.39
N THR A 50 -0.97 -4.70 4.70
CA THR A 50 -0.71 -4.68 3.26
C THR A 50 -1.98 -4.36 2.48
N LYS A 51 -3.12 -4.97 2.80
CA LYS A 51 -4.41 -4.68 2.16
C LYS A 51 -4.84 -3.23 2.38
N GLU A 52 -4.69 -2.70 3.60
CA GLU A 52 -4.99 -1.30 3.89
C GLU A 52 -4.10 -0.36 3.07
N GLY A 53 -2.80 -0.67 2.95
CA GLY A 53 -1.87 0.06 2.11
C GLY A 53 -2.26 0.05 0.63
N GLU A 54 -2.70 -1.10 0.09
CA GLU A 54 -3.19 -1.23 -1.27
C GLU A 54 -4.47 -0.40 -1.51
N VAL A 55 -5.41 -0.43 -0.57
CA VAL A 55 -6.65 0.37 -0.63
C VAL A 55 -6.33 1.86 -0.61
N ILE A 56 -5.41 2.31 0.25
CA ILE A 56 -4.97 3.70 0.29
C ILE A 56 -4.35 4.10 -1.06
N LYS A 57 -3.44 3.28 -1.59
CA LYS A 57 -2.80 3.54 -2.89
C LYS A 57 -3.83 3.62 -4.02
N ALA A 58 -4.80 2.71 -4.05
CA ALA A 58 -5.85 2.71 -5.06
C ALA A 58 -6.70 3.99 -4.99
N LYS A 59 -7.13 4.40 -3.79
CA LYS A 59 -7.87 5.66 -3.59
C LYS A 59 -7.07 6.87 -4.04
N PHE A 60 -5.78 6.95 -3.68
CA PHE A 60 -4.92 8.05 -4.13
C PHE A 60 -4.79 8.11 -5.64
N LEU A 61 -4.70 6.97 -6.34
CA LEU A 61 -4.65 6.95 -7.80
C LEU A 61 -5.96 7.41 -8.43
N GLU A 62 -7.10 6.97 -7.89
CA GLU A 62 -8.43 7.39 -8.35
C GLU A 62 -8.64 8.89 -8.17
N ASP A 63 -8.41 9.40 -6.94
CA ASP A 63 -8.50 10.84 -6.62
C ASP A 63 -7.55 11.67 -7.49
N SER A 64 -6.33 11.18 -7.72
CA SER A 64 -5.35 11.88 -8.55
C SER A 64 -5.81 11.93 -10.01
N ASN A 65 -6.35 10.83 -10.54
CA ASN A 65 -6.90 10.82 -11.90
C ASN A 65 -8.05 11.81 -12.04
N GLU A 66 -8.96 11.88 -11.06
CA GLU A 66 -10.04 12.86 -11.07
C GLU A 66 -9.55 14.30 -11.02
N LYS A 67 -8.56 14.59 -10.17
CA LYS A 67 -7.95 15.92 -10.08
C LYS A 67 -7.13 16.29 -11.33
N CYS A 68 -6.54 15.31 -12.01
CA CYS A 68 -5.76 15.53 -13.22
C CYS A 68 -6.62 15.70 -14.48
N LYS A 69 -7.83 15.12 -14.54
CA LYS A 69 -8.78 15.31 -15.66
C LYS A 69 -9.00 16.79 -16.04
N PRO A 70 -9.35 17.71 -15.13
CA PRO A 70 -9.57 19.11 -15.49
C PRO A 70 -8.29 19.81 -15.95
N ILE A 71 -7.12 19.39 -15.44
CA ILE A 71 -5.83 19.93 -15.90
C ILE A 71 -5.58 19.53 -17.36
N LEU A 72 -5.83 18.26 -17.70
CA LEU A 72 -5.72 17.77 -19.08
C LEU A 72 -6.73 18.43 -20.02
N GLU A 73 -7.98 18.59 -19.59
CA GLU A 73 -9.00 19.27 -20.39
C GLU A 73 -8.65 20.74 -20.62
N LYS A 74 -8.17 21.44 -19.59
CA LYS A 74 -7.70 22.82 -19.70
C LYS A 74 -6.53 22.92 -20.68
N GLY A 75 -5.53 22.06 -20.57
CA GLY A 75 -4.40 22.03 -21.49
C GLY A 75 -4.83 21.77 -22.94
N LYS A 76 -5.77 20.84 -23.17
CA LYS A 76 -6.35 20.61 -24.51
C LYS A 76 -7.06 21.85 -25.04
N LYS A 77 -7.82 22.55 -24.19
CA LYS A 77 -8.53 23.77 -24.56
C LYS A 77 -7.56 24.89 -24.92
N GLU A 78 -6.52 25.10 -24.13
CA GLU A 78 -5.47 26.09 -24.41
C GLU A 78 -4.76 25.80 -25.74
N VAL A 79 -4.43 24.53 -26.02
CA VAL A 79 -3.86 24.13 -27.32
C VAL A 79 -4.83 24.45 -28.47
N GLN A 80 -6.12 24.15 -28.31
CA GLN A 80 -7.12 24.49 -29.32
C GLN A 80 -7.27 26.00 -29.50
N GLU A 81 -7.23 26.80 -28.44
CA GLU A 81 -7.28 28.26 -28.52
C GLU A 81 -6.06 28.83 -29.28
N ILE A 82 -4.86 28.26 -29.07
CA ILE A 82 -3.66 28.64 -29.83
C ILE A 82 -3.81 28.24 -31.31
N LEU A 83 -4.27 27.03 -31.61
CA LEU A 83 -4.42 26.56 -32.99
C LEU A 83 -5.55 27.27 -33.75
N ASN A 84 -6.63 27.62 -33.05
CA ASN A 84 -7.76 28.37 -33.60
C ASN A 84 -7.56 29.89 -33.51
N SER A 85 -6.38 30.35 -33.07
CA SER A 85 -6.05 31.78 -33.08
C SER A 85 -6.29 32.33 -34.49
N GLU A 86 -7.06 33.43 -34.55
CA GLU A 86 -7.79 33.83 -35.75
C GLU A 86 -6.94 33.78 -37.03
N ASN A 87 -7.49 33.13 -38.07
CA ASN A 87 -6.96 33.14 -39.44
C ASN A 87 -6.75 34.55 -39.99
N ASP A 88 -7.30 35.59 -39.37
CA ASP A 88 -7.09 37.00 -39.73
C ASP A 88 -5.77 37.58 -39.18
N ASN A 89 -5.22 37.00 -38.11
CA ASN A 89 -3.97 37.47 -37.51
C ASN A 89 -2.75 36.96 -38.25
N PHE A 90 -2.83 35.79 -38.88
CA PHE A 90 -1.73 35.24 -39.67
C PHE A 90 -1.41 36.10 -40.91
N PRO A 91 -2.37 36.50 -41.77
CA PRO A 91 -2.13 37.43 -42.87
C PRO A 91 -1.65 38.81 -42.40
N LYS A 92 -2.19 39.31 -41.29
CA LYS A 92 -1.74 40.60 -40.69
C LYS A 92 -0.29 40.52 -40.21
N ALA A 93 0.09 39.42 -39.55
CA ALA A 93 1.47 39.17 -39.12
C ALA A 93 2.42 39.05 -40.32
N VAL A 94 2.02 38.29 -41.36
CA VAL A 94 2.77 38.18 -42.62
C VAL A 94 2.95 39.55 -43.28
N LYS A 95 1.87 40.34 -43.38
CA LYS A 95 1.92 41.71 -43.92
C LYS A 95 2.86 42.60 -43.11
N SER A 96 2.81 42.54 -41.78
CA SER A 96 3.70 43.32 -40.91
C SER A 96 5.18 42.95 -41.10
N VAL A 97 5.48 41.66 -41.28
CA VAL A 97 6.85 41.20 -41.57
C VAL A 97 7.31 41.69 -42.95
N ILE A 98 6.45 41.59 -43.98
CA ILE A 98 6.75 42.07 -45.33
C ILE A 98 6.99 43.58 -45.33
N GLU A 99 6.11 44.38 -44.70
CA GLU A 99 6.28 45.83 -44.57
C GLU A 99 7.58 46.18 -43.85
N ARG A 100 7.97 45.41 -42.82
CA ARG A 100 9.24 45.63 -42.11
C ARG A 100 10.45 45.35 -42.99
N ILE A 101 10.43 44.30 -43.81
CA ILE A 101 11.51 43.97 -44.75
C ILE A 101 11.57 45.02 -45.87
N VAL A 102 10.43 45.37 -46.46
CA VAL A 102 10.33 46.35 -47.54
C VAL A 102 10.75 47.75 -47.07
N ASN A 103 10.37 48.18 -45.85
CA ASN A 103 10.81 49.47 -45.32
C ASN A 103 12.29 49.50 -44.92
N PHE A 104 12.90 48.34 -44.61
CA PHE A 104 14.33 48.26 -44.29
C PHE A 104 15.21 48.20 -45.56
N ASN A 105 14.71 47.57 -46.63
CA ASN A 105 15.44 47.41 -47.90
C ASN A 105 14.97 48.34 -49.03
N GLY A 106 13.90 49.11 -48.84
CA GLY A 106 13.20 49.89 -49.87
C GLY A 106 13.59 51.36 -49.97
N ASN A 107 14.64 51.78 -49.26
CA ASN A 107 15.36 53.00 -49.62
C ASN A 107 16.44 52.67 -50.67
N SER A 108 15.99 52.32 -51.88
CA SER A 108 16.60 52.74 -53.14
C SER A 108 15.62 52.55 -54.30
#